data_AF-A0AAD2FGG3-F1
#
_entry.id   AF-A0AAD2FGG3-F1
#
_cell.length_a   1.000
_cell.length_b   1.000
_cell.length_c   1.000
_cell.angle_alpha   90.00
_cell.angle_beta   90.00
_cell.angle_gamma   90.00
#
_symmetry.space_group_name_H-M   'P 1'
#
loop_
_entity.id
_entity.type
_entity.pdbx_description
1 polymer ?
#
loop_
_entity_poly.entity_id
_entity_poly.type
_entity_poly.pdbx_seq_one_letter_code
_entity_poly.pdbx_strand_id
1 'polypeptide(L)'
;MDGAPVQIGRKTTFMDTICRCNIDHHISKPYTPKENPAEGGIRELKRRYYRLIIKHGIPERLWDFVLDYVVDTMNVTVNYSKYSDGRVPLEIITGITPEITEYLDFTIYGWVFFRSNGGLGVNHMGRWLGVSQRVGPMMTYWVLPKSGIPISVDTVQMVTNDEQQTDSVKQQMQRWTADVSKIVDAKSTYINWGKEDIPHQMMFDFDNEDDEFMRNFGMLINPETLEDGDFEGTEQAADDLDAQDYTNMEIGLRRGAEGKLQKAKVKRLIVDENGRPIGVANSN
;
A
#
# COMPACT_ATOMS: atom_id res chain seq x y z
N MET A 1 20.54 16.66 -12.38
CA MET A 1 20.34 15.94 -13.66
C MET A 1 21.48 14.96 -13.84
N ASP A 2 21.19 13.75 -14.32
CA ASP A 2 22.17 12.65 -14.47
C ASP A 2 23.10 12.83 -15.68
N GLY A 3 22.79 13.82 -16.52
CA GLY A 3 23.57 14.15 -17.70
C GLY A 3 23.24 13.30 -18.92
N ALA A 4 22.03 12.74 -18.98
CA ALA A 4 21.56 12.01 -20.15
C ALA A 4 21.65 12.86 -21.44
N PRO A 5 21.89 12.26 -22.62
CA PRO A 5 22.01 12.98 -23.90
C PRO A 5 20.79 13.86 -24.22
N VAL A 6 19.59 13.40 -23.82
CA VAL A 6 18.33 14.14 -23.96
C VAL A 6 18.29 15.40 -23.09
N GLN A 7 19.03 15.43 -21.98
CA GLN A 7 19.10 16.55 -21.05
C GLN A 7 20.20 17.56 -21.43
N ILE A 8 21.36 17.12 -21.95
CA ILE A 8 22.52 18.00 -22.20
C ILE A 8 22.56 18.58 -23.62
N GLY A 9 21.93 17.94 -24.60
CA GLY A 9 22.09 18.34 -26.00
C GLY A 9 21.66 19.79 -26.27
N ARG A 10 22.55 20.59 -26.89
CA ARG A 10 22.33 22.03 -27.16
C ARG A 10 21.08 22.38 -27.98
N LYS A 11 20.48 21.41 -28.65
CA LYS A 11 19.27 21.56 -29.48
C LYS A 11 18.16 20.59 -29.04
N THR A 12 18.19 20.13 -27.79
CA THR A 12 17.11 19.29 -27.29
C THR A 12 15.94 20.17 -26.89
N THR A 13 14.73 19.66 -27.10
CA THR A 13 13.48 20.29 -26.64
C THR A 13 13.51 20.58 -25.14
N PHE A 14 14.25 19.76 -24.39
CA PHE A 14 14.50 19.93 -22.97
C PHE A 14 15.27 21.22 -22.65
N MET A 15 16.43 21.44 -23.28
CA MET A 15 17.24 22.65 -23.07
C MET A 15 16.53 23.91 -23.60
N ASP A 16 15.82 23.80 -24.73
CA ASP A 16 14.98 24.90 -25.23
C ASP A 16 13.89 25.30 -24.21
N THR A 17 13.29 24.31 -23.54
CA THR A 17 12.28 24.57 -22.50
C THR A 17 12.88 25.20 -21.25
N ILE A 18 14.06 24.75 -20.82
CA ILE A 18 14.80 25.34 -19.70
C ILE A 18 15.13 26.81 -19.96
N CYS A 19 15.67 27.11 -21.14
CA CYS A 19 15.96 28.48 -21.56
C CYS A 19 14.69 29.34 -21.62
N ARG A 20 13.62 28.81 -22.20
CA ARG A 20 12.33 29.52 -22.30
C ARG A 20 11.71 29.82 -20.93
N CYS A 21 11.80 28.90 -19.99
CA CYS A 21 11.25 29.04 -18.65
C CYS A 21 12.23 29.72 -17.66
N ASN A 22 13.43 30.10 -18.12
CA ASN A 22 14.49 30.70 -17.30
C ASN A 22 14.82 29.90 -16.03
N ILE A 23 15.03 28.59 -16.19
CA ILE A 23 15.30 27.66 -15.08
C ILE A 23 16.81 27.43 -14.95
N ASP A 24 17.35 27.63 -13.75
CA ASP A 24 18.72 27.24 -13.44
C ASP A 24 18.82 25.71 -13.36
N HIS A 25 19.86 25.14 -13.98
CA HIS A 25 20.05 23.69 -14.01
C HIS A 25 21.46 23.31 -13.56
N HIS A 26 21.57 22.14 -12.94
CA HIS A 26 22.82 21.55 -12.50
C HIS A 26 22.89 20.06 -12.90
N ILE A 27 24.06 19.65 -13.38
CA ILE A 27 24.34 18.29 -13.82
C ILE A 27 25.31 17.68 -12.80
N SER A 28 24.95 16.51 -12.25
CA SER A 28 25.83 15.76 -11.34
C SER A 28 27.07 15.28 -12.08
N LYS A 29 28.14 14.94 -11.36
CA LYS A 29 29.36 14.48 -12.03
C LYS A 29 29.08 13.17 -12.80
N PRO A 30 29.74 12.96 -13.95
CA PRO A 30 29.62 11.69 -14.68
C PRO A 30 29.94 10.50 -13.76
N TYR A 31 29.18 9.42 -13.90
CA TYR A 31 29.38 8.18 -13.15
C TYR A 31 29.28 8.32 -11.61
N THR A 32 28.51 9.29 -11.12
CA THR A 32 28.22 9.43 -9.68
C THR A 32 26.71 9.32 -9.35
N PRO A 33 26.10 8.13 -9.50
CA PRO A 33 24.66 7.91 -9.24
C PRO A 33 24.23 8.38 -7.83
N LYS A 34 25.11 8.18 -6.86
CA LYS A 34 24.91 8.54 -5.44
C LYS A 34 24.68 10.04 -5.20
N GLU A 35 25.08 10.91 -6.13
CA GLU A 35 24.83 12.36 -6.03
C GLU A 35 23.37 12.72 -6.36
N ASN A 36 22.61 11.81 -6.98
CA ASN A 36 21.23 12.07 -7.38
C ASN A 36 20.24 11.54 -6.31
N PRO A 37 19.66 12.41 -5.47
CA PRO A 37 18.68 11.98 -4.46
C PRO A 37 17.42 11.36 -5.06
N ALA A 38 17.12 11.62 -6.34
CA ALA A 38 15.95 11.06 -7.02
C ALA A 38 16.02 9.53 -7.13
N GLU A 39 17.22 8.94 -7.22
CA GLU A 39 17.37 7.48 -7.32
C GLU A 39 16.81 6.75 -6.10
N GLY A 40 17.03 7.30 -4.91
CA GLY A 40 16.46 6.76 -3.68
C GLY A 40 14.93 6.82 -3.67
N GLY A 41 14.36 7.93 -4.14
CA GLY A 41 12.90 8.08 -4.26
C GLY A 41 12.28 7.08 -5.23
N ILE A 42 12.90 6.89 -6.40
CA ILE A 42 12.44 5.92 -7.41
C ILE A 42 12.51 4.49 -6.86
N ARG A 43 13.58 4.14 -6.13
CA ARG A 43 13.72 2.82 -5.50
C ARG A 43 12.59 2.51 -4.52
N GLU A 44 12.26 3.45 -3.64
CA GLU A 44 11.16 3.28 -2.67
C GLU A 44 9.80 3.22 -3.36
N LEU A 45 9.60 4.01 -4.41
CA LEU A 45 8.39 3.98 -5.23
C LEU A 45 8.19 2.61 -5.88
N LYS A 46 9.21 2.08 -6.56
CA LYS A 46 9.19 0.74 -7.15
C LYS A 46 8.89 -0.33 -6.11
N ARG A 47 9.55 -0.26 -4.94
CA ARG A 47 9.32 -1.19 -3.84
C ARG A 47 7.86 -1.19 -3.36
N ARG A 48 7.27 -0.02 -3.14
CA ARG A 48 5.86 0.11 -2.74
C ARG A 48 4.93 -0.42 -3.83
N TYR A 49 5.19 -0.06 -5.09
CA TYR A 49 4.43 -0.53 -6.24
C TYR A 49 4.37 -2.07 -6.31
N TYR A 50 5.52 -2.74 -6.32
CA TYR A 50 5.56 -4.21 -6.40
C TYR A 50 4.89 -4.87 -5.19
N ARG A 51 5.10 -4.33 -3.97
CA ARG A 51 4.43 -4.85 -2.77
C ARG A 51 2.91 -4.79 -2.89
N LEU A 52 2.35 -3.69 -3.40
CA LEU A 52 0.90 -3.54 -3.53
C LEU A 52 0.33 -4.46 -4.61
N ILE A 53 0.99 -4.57 -5.76
CA ILE A 53 0.57 -5.48 -6.84
C ILE A 53 0.53 -6.92 -6.34
N ILE A 54 1.60 -7.38 -5.70
CA ILE A 54 1.71 -8.77 -5.21
C ILE A 54 0.71 -9.01 -4.07
N LYS A 55 0.63 -8.10 -3.09
CA LYS A 55 -0.24 -8.25 -1.91
C LYS A 55 -1.71 -8.32 -2.27
N HIS A 56 -2.16 -7.49 -3.22
CA HIS A 56 -3.57 -7.37 -3.58
C HIS A 56 -3.94 -8.13 -4.86
N GLY A 57 -2.98 -8.80 -5.51
CA GLY A 57 -3.21 -9.53 -6.76
C GLY A 57 -3.72 -8.60 -7.86
N ILE A 58 -3.17 -7.38 -7.93
CA ILE A 58 -3.62 -6.36 -8.90
C ILE A 58 -3.07 -6.75 -10.27
N PRO A 59 -3.90 -6.83 -11.31
CA PRO A 59 -3.41 -7.10 -12.64
C PRO A 59 -2.51 -5.98 -13.19
N GLU A 60 -1.44 -6.36 -13.91
CA GLU A 60 -0.44 -5.42 -14.44
C GLU A 60 -1.01 -4.34 -15.36
N ARG A 61 -2.16 -4.58 -15.99
CA ARG A 61 -2.81 -3.57 -16.84
C ARG A 61 -3.26 -2.32 -16.09
N LEU A 62 -3.42 -2.40 -14.77
CA LEU A 62 -3.80 -1.29 -13.90
C LEU A 62 -2.57 -0.62 -13.25
N TRP A 63 -1.38 -0.80 -13.84
CA TRP A 63 -0.12 -0.29 -13.31
C TRP A 63 -0.13 1.22 -13.07
N ASP A 64 -0.80 1.98 -13.94
CA ASP A 64 -0.92 3.43 -13.89
C ASP A 64 -1.65 3.89 -12.62
N PHE A 65 -2.79 3.28 -12.32
CA PHE A 65 -3.55 3.55 -11.09
C PHE A 65 -2.74 3.20 -9.83
N VAL A 66 -1.99 2.10 -9.85
CA VAL A 66 -1.17 1.71 -8.70
C VAL A 66 -0.01 2.70 -8.50
N LEU A 67 0.63 3.16 -9.57
CA LEU A 67 1.69 4.17 -9.48
C LEU A 67 1.15 5.49 -8.95
N ASP A 68 0.03 5.97 -9.48
CA ASP A 68 -0.62 7.21 -9.00
C ASP A 68 -0.95 7.09 -7.51
N TYR A 69 -1.54 5.98 -7.08
CA TYR A 69 -1.83 5.72 -5.66
C TYR A 69 -0.57 5.73 -4.79
N VAL A 70 0.53 5.13 -5.24
CA VAL A 70 1.80 5.12 -4.51
C VAL A 70 2.38 6.53 -4.39
N VAL A 71 2.40 7.29 -5.49
CA VAL A 71 2.93 8.66 -5.54
C VAL A 71 2.10 9.58 -4.64
N ASP A 72 0.78 9.53 -4.76
CA ASP A 72 -0.14 10.32 -3.94
C ASP A 72 0.07 10.01 -2.46
N THR A 73 0.10 8.74 -2.09
CA THR A 73 0.36 8.31 -0.71
C THR A 73 1.73 8.80 -0.23
N MET A 74 2.77 8.74 -1.06
CA MET A 74 4.12 9.24 -0.72
C MET A 74 4.16 10.75 -0.52
N ASN A 75 3.32 11.52 -1.21
CA ASN A 75 3.26 12.98 -1.07
C ASN A 75 2.59 13.42 0.23
N VAL A 76 1.65 12.63 0.75
CA VAL A 76 0.90 12.91 1.99
C VAL A 76 1.38 12.11 3.20
N THR A 77 2.39 11.25 3.05
CA THR A 77 3.00 10.50 4.16
C THR A 77 4.42 10.98 4.42
N VAL A 78 4.80 10.99 5.71
CA VAL A 78 6.16 11.36 6.11
C VAL A 78 7.13 10.31 5.60
N ASN A 79 8.24 10.77 5.01
CA ASN A 79 9.38 9.93 4.70
C ASN A 79 10.45 10.12 5.79
N TYR A 80 11.29 9.11 6.00
CA TYR A 80 12.43 9.19 6.92
C TYR A 80 13.61 9.99 6.35
N SER A 81 13.35 10.90 5.40
CA SER A 81 14.39 11.76 4.86
C SER A 81 14.85 12.72 5.93
N LYS A 82 16.16 12.85 6.13
CA LYS A 82 16.74 13.87 7.02
C LYS A 82 16.26 15.29 6.68
N TYR A 83 15.93 15.53 5.41
CA TYR A 83 15.50 16.84 4.92
C TYR A 83 14.03 17.16 5.22
N SER A 84 13.21 16.17 5.57
CA SER A 84 11.78 16.38 5.79
C SER A 84 11.45 16.88 7.20
N ASP A 85 12.35 16.67 8.17
CA ASP A 85 12.16 17.02 9.58
C ASP A 85 10.78 16.58 10.13
N GLY A 86 10.31 15.40 9.70
CA GLY A 86 9.02 14.85 10.10
C GLY A 86 7.80 15.46 9.40
N ARG A 87 7.99 16.34 8.41
CA ARG A 87 6.92 16.94 7.59
C ARG A 87 6.66 16.12 6.33
N VAL A 88 5.46 16.23 5.78
CA VAL A 88 5.07 15.54 4.54
C VAL A 88 5.62 16.28 3.31
N PRO A 89 6.01 15.58 2.23
CA PRO A 89 6.59 16.23 1.05
C PRO A 89 5.73 17.35 0.45
N LEU A 90 4.41 17.15 0.38
CA LEU A 90 3.51 18.16 -0.18
C LEU A 90 3.46 19.44 0.67
N GLU A 91 3.55 19.31 1.99
CA GLU A 91 3.57 20.44 2.92
C GLU A 91 4.89 21.21 2.85
N ILE A 92 6.02 20.53 2.62
CA ILE A 92 7.31 21.18 2.43
C ILE A 92 7.29 22.08 1.18
N ILE A 93 6.66 21.61 0.11
CA ILE A 93 6.60 22.32 -1.18
C ILE A 93 5.59 23.47 -1.13
N THR A 94 4.40 23.23 -0.60
CA THR A 94 3.28 24.19 -0.66
C THR A 94 3.16 25.07 0.57
N GLY A 95 3.74 24.67 1.69
CA GLY A 95 3.54 25.29 3.00
C GLY A 95 2.17 25.01 3.63
N ILE A 96 1.31 24.21 2.97
CA ILE A 96 -0.06 23.91 3.40
C ILE A 96 -0.10 22.46 3.87
N THR A 97 -0.70 22.23 5.05
CA THR A 97 -0.94 20.86 5.54
C THR A 97 -1.92 20.16 4.61
N PRO A 98 -1.53 19.02 3.99
CA PRO A 98 -2.42 18.30 3.10
C PRO A 98 -3.59 17.71 3.87
N GLU A 99 -4.76 17.73 3.23
CA GLU A 99 -5.93 17.01 3.68
C GLU A 99 -5.79 15.55 3.26
N ILE A 100 -6.03 14.62 4.18
CA ILE A 100 -5.79 13.18 3.96
C ILE A 100 -7.07 12.34 3.97
N THR A 101 -8.24 12.96 4.15
CA THR A 101 -9.51 12.23 4.35
C THR A 101 -9.80 11.33 3.16
N GLU A 102 -9.48 11.78 1.95
CA GLU A 102 -9.63 11.00 0.71
C GLU A 102 -8.84 9.67 0.72
N TYR A 103 -7.79 9.55 1.53
CA TYR A 103 -6.91 8.39 1.57
C TYR A 103 -7.16 7.45 2.77
N LEU A 104 -8.03 7.80 3.72
CA LEU A 104 -8.20 7.04 4.96
C LEU A 104 -9.15 5.84 4.85
N ASP A 105 -10.18 5.94 4.03
CA ASP A 105 -11.31 5.00 4.05
C ASP A 105 -11.09 3.75 3.18
N PHE A 106 -10.18 3.83 2.21
CA PHE A 106 -10.07 2.81 1.16
C PHE A 106 -8.64 2.30 1.00
N THR A 107 -8.54 1.03 0.61
CA THR A 107 -7.28 0.41 0.21
C THR A 107 -7.30 0.15 -1.30
N ILE A 108 -6.14 0.30 -1.94
CA ILE A 108 -5.98 -0.02 -3.37
C ILE A 108 -6.52 -1.41 -3.69
N TYR A 109 -7.28 -1.50 -4.77
CA TYR A 109 -7.95 -2.72 -5.25
C TYR A 109 -8.88 -3.39 -4.20
N GLY A 110 -9.32 -2.65 -3.18
CA GLY A 110 -10.34 -3.09 -2.23
C GLY A 110 -11.72 -3.22 -2.86
N TRP A 111 -12.57 -4.08 -2.29
CA TRP A 111 -13.97 -4.20 -2.71
C TRP A 111 -14.76 -3.00 -2.23
N VAL A 112 -15.50 -2.38 -3.15
CA VAL A 112 -16.38 -1.25 -2.85
C VAL A 112 -17.75 -1.43 -3.49
N PHE A 113 -18.76 -0.94 -2.78
CA PHE A 113 -20.03 -0.57 -3.37
C PHE A 113 -19.96 0.86 -3.88
N PHE A 114 -20.47 1.10 -5.08
CA PHE A 114 -20.62 2.43 -5.63
C PHE A 114 -22.00 2.59 -6.26
N ARG A 115 -22.48 3.83 -6.36
CA ARG A 115 -23.73 4.13 -7.08
C ARG A 115 -23.41 4.94 -8.33
N SER A 116 -24.06 4.56 -9.43
CA SER A 116 -24.08 5.41 -10.62
C SER A 116 -25.19 6.46 -10.51
N ASN A 117 -25.10 7.54 -11.29
CA ASN A 117 -26.09 8.63 -11.38
C ASN A 117 -26.29 9.47 -10.10
N GLY A 118 -25.21 9.93 -9.46
CA GLY A 118 -25.28 10.88 -8.34
C GLY A 118 -25.97 10.34 -7.09
N GLY A 119 -25.71 9.07 -6.74
CA GLY A 119 -26.12 8.48 -5.46
C GLY A 119 -27.55 7.93 -5.38
N LEU A 120 -28.39 8.15 -6.40
CA LEU A 120 -29.78 7.68 -6.45
C LEU A 120 -29.95 6.29 -7.09
N GLY A 121 -28.87 5.74 -7.64
CA GLY A 121 -28.86 4.43 -8.30
C GLY A 121 -28.78 3.23 -7.36
N VAL A 122 -28.84 2.05 -7.96
CA VAL A 122 -28.61 0.76 -7.26
C VAL A 122 -27.13 0.65 -6.89
N ASN A 123 -26.84 0.01 -5.75
CA ASN A 123 -25.47 -0.34 -5.37
C ASN A 123 -24.89 -1.32 -6.39
N HIS A 124 -23.82 -0.89 -7.06
CA HIS A 124 -22.99 -1.72 -7.90
C HIS A 124 -21.70 -2.09 -7.17
N MET A 125 -21.11 -3.22 -7.54
CA MET A 125 -19.85 -3.69 -6.98
C MET A 125 -18.69 -3.38 -7.93
N GLY A 126 -17.57 -2.95 -7.37
CA GLY A 126 -16.34 -2.68 -8.10
C GLY A 126 -15.10 -2.77 -7.22
N ARG A 127 -13.95 -2.47 -7.83
CA ARG A 127 -12.66 -2.34 -7.13
C ARG A 127 -12.23 -0.89 -7.07
N TRP A 128 -11.81 -0.43 -5.90
CA TRP A 128 -11.30 0.92 -5.74
C TRP A 128 -9.88 1.03 -6.33
N LEU A 129 -9.60 2.09 -7.11
CA LEU A 129 -8.34 2.25 -7.83
C LEU A 129 -7.52 3.46 -7.38
N GLY A 130 -8.10 4.41 -6.66
CA GLY A 130 -7.39 5.63 -6.27
C GLY A 130 -8.31 6.84 -6.13
N VAL A 131 -7.73 7.95 -5.70
CA VAL A 131 -8.40 9.26 -5.69
C VAL A 131 -8.46 9.82 -7.10
N SER A 132 -9.59 10.41 -7.47
CA SER A 132 -9.79 11.08 -8.76
C SER A 132 -9.76 12.59 -8.55
N GLN A 133 -8.57 13.20 -8.68
CA GLN A 133 -8.37 14.63 -8.38
C GLN A 133 -9.00 15.61 -9.39
N ARG A 134 -9.43 15.14 -10.57
CA ARG A 134 -9.78 16.02 -11.71
C ARG A 134 -11.25 16.05 -12.09
N VAL A 135 -12.10 15.22 -11.47
CA VAL A 135 -13.47 15.01 -11.94
C VAL A 135 -14.44 14.93 -10.77
N GLY A 136 -15.20 16.01 -10.55
CA GLY A 136 -16.34 16.06 -9.63
C GLY A 136 -16.14 16.99 -8.41
N PRO A 137 -17.02 16.90 -7.40
CA PRO A 137 -16.82 17.58 -6.11
C PRO A 137 -15.63 16.98 -5.34
N MET A 138 -15.27 17.57 -4.20
CA MET A 138 -14.28 16.97 -3.27
C MET A 138 -14.66 15.51 -2.94
N MET A 139 -13.67 14.62 -2.74
CA MET A 139 -13.85 13.18 -2.45
C MET A 139 -14.43 12.34 -3.60
N THR A 140 -13.82 12.43 -4.78
CA THR A 140 -14.11 11.54 -5.91
C THR A 140 -13.05 10.45 -6.07
N TYR A 141 -13.48 9.26 -6.48
CA TYR A 141 -12.64 8.08 -6.55
C TYR A 141 -12.73 7.38 -7.89
N TRP A 142 -11.61 6.80 -8.32
CA TRP A 142 -11.58 5.85 -9.42
C TRP A 142 -12.06 4.48 -8.94
N VAL A 143 -13.04 3.92 -9.65
CA VAL A 143 -13.56 2.59 -9.40
C VAL A 143 -13.55 1.78 -10.69
N LEU A 144 -13.17 0.51 -10.59
CA LEU A 144 -13.25 -0.48 -11.67
C LEU A 144 -14.58 -1.26 -11.57
N PRO A 145 -15.59 -0.91 -12.36
CA PRO A 145 -16.84 -1.66 -12.46
C PRO A 145 -16.65 -2.96 -13.26
N LYS A 146 -17.69 -3.79 -13.26
CA LYS A 146 -17.72 -5.05 -14.06
C LYS A 146 -17.48 -4.87 -15.56
N SER A 147 -17.64 -3.66 -16.09
CA SER A 147 -17.37 -3.36 -17.51
C SER A 147 -15.88 -3.32 -17.84
N GLY A 148 -14.99 -3.33 -16.84
CA GLY A 148 -13.54 -3.24 -17.03
C GLY A 148 -13.03 -1.87 -17.46
N ILE A 149 -13.90 -0.85 -17.55
CA ILE A 149 -13.53 0.52 -17.86
C ILE A 149 -13.62 1.34 -16.57
N PRO A 150 -12.50 1.89 -16.05
CA PRO A 150 -12.50 2.74 -14.85
C PRO A 150 -13.44 3.93 -15.00
N ILE A 151 -14.17 4.25 -13.92
CA ILE A 151 -15.07 5.41 -13.84
C ILE A 151 -14.75 6.23 -12.58
N SER A 152 -15.02 7.53 -12.63
CA SER A 152 -14.95 8.41 -11.46
C SER A 152 -16.33 8.49 -10.80
N VAL A 153 -16.38 8.30 -9.48
CA VAL A 153 -17.60 8.29 -8.67
C VAL A 153 -17.38 8.97 -7.32
N ASP A 154 -18.41 9.66 -6.82
CA ASP A 154 -18.44 10.39 -5.54
C ASP A 154 -19.08 9.57 -4.40
N THR A 155 -19.88 8.57 -4.73
CA THR A 155 -20.62 7.74 -3.77
C THR A 155 -20.04 6.35 -3.71
N VAL A 156 -19.05 6.17 -2.83
CA VAL A 156 -18.32 4.92 -2.64
C VAL A 156 -18.38 4.48 -1.17
N GLN A 157 -18.58 3.19 -0.93
CA GLN A 157 -18.60 2.57 0.39
C GLN A 157 -17.75 1.29 0.38
N MET A 158 -16.92 1.11 1.41
CA MET A 158 -16.13 -0.11 1.57
C MET A 158 -17.06 -1.30 1.86
N VAL A 159 -16.82 -2.44 1.21
CA VAL A 159 -17.51 -3.68 1.58
C VAL A 159 -16.84 -4.26 2.82
N THR A 160 -17.57 -4.29 3.93
CA THR A 160 -17.06 -4.81 5.21
C THR A 160 -16.80 -6.31 5.15
N ASN A 161 -15.97 -6.83 6.08
CA ASN A 161 -15.68 -8.26 6.12
C ASN A 161 -16.94 -9.12 6.34
N ASP A 162 -17.90 -8.62 7.13
CA ASP A 162 -19.15 -9.32 7.41
C ASP A 162 -20.07 -9.36 6.17
N GLU A 163 -20.14 -8.25 5.42
CA GLU A 163 -20.88 -8.21 4.16
C GLU A 163 -20.26 -9.13 3.11
N GLN A 164 -18.92 -9.19 3.03
CA GLN A 164 -18.21 -10.13 2.14
C GLN A 164 -18.53 -11.60 2.46
N GLN A 165 -18.96 -11.92 3.68
CA GLN A 165 -19.37 -13.27 4.04
C GLN A 165 -20.79 -13.61 3.58
N THR A 166 -21.61 -12.62 3.23
CA THR A 166 -22.98 -12.82 2.78
C THR A 166 -23.02 -13.45 1.39
N ASP A 167 -23.89 -14.46 1.19
CA ASP A 167 -23.96 -15.22 -0.06
C ASP A 167 -24.30 -14.36 -1.28
N SER A 168 -25.15 -13.34 -1.10
CA SER A 168 -25.51 -12.41 -2.18
C SER A 168 -24.29 -11.62 -2.67
N VAL A 169 -23.46 -11.13 -1.74
CA VAL A 169 -22.25 -10.35 -2.02
C VAL A 169 -21.18 -11.25 -2.64
N LYS A 170 -20.98 -12.46 -2.10
CA LYS A 170 -20.07 -13.46 -2.69
C LYS A 170 -20.41 -13.77 -4.14
N GLN A 171 -21.70 -13.96 -4.46
CA GLN A 171 -22.14 -14.20 -5.83
C GLN A 171 -21.87 -12.98 -6.73
N GLN A 172 -22.05 -11.75 -6.23
CA GLN A 172 -21.70 -10.53 -6.98
C GLN A 172 -20.18 -10.43 -7.23
N MET A 173 -19.35 -10.72 -6.22
CA MET A 173 -17.89 -10.72 -6.33
C MET A 173 -17.41 -11.74 -7.37
N GLN A 174 -17.98 -12.94 -7.36
CA GLN A 174 -17.65 -14.00 -8.34
C GLN A 174 -18.04 -13.60 -9.76
N ARG A 175 -19.24 -13.04 -9.94
CA ARG A 175 -19.69 -12.53 -11.25
C ARG A 175 -18.77 -11.42 -11.75
N TRP A 176 -18.45 -10.45 -10.90
CA TRP A 176 -17.52 -9.38 -11.24
C TRP A 176 -16.16 -9.94 -11.66
N THR A 177 -15.61 -10.89 -10.89
CA THR A 177 -14.29 -11.47 -11.17
C THR A 177 -14.28 -12.21 -12.50
N ALA A 178 -15.34 -12.98 -12.80
CA ALA A 178 -15.47 -13.72 -14.06
C ALA A 178 -15.62 -12.82 -15.29
N ASP A 179 -16.21 -11.63 -15.15
CA ASP A 179 -16.36 -10.67 -16.23
C ASP A 179 -15.07 -9.87 -16.46
N VAL A 180 -14.45 -9.40 -15.38
CA VAL A 180 -13.25 -8.55 -15.45
C VAL A 180 -11.99 -9.33 -15.82
N SER A 181 -11.83 -10.58 -15.36
CA SER A 181 -10.68 -11.41 -15.75
C SER A 181 -10.57 -11.59 -17.26
N LYS A 182 -11.70 -11.75 -17.96
CA LYS A 182 -11.73 -11.84 -19.44
C LYS A 182 -11.19 -10.60 -20.12
N ILE A 183 -11.41 -9.43 -19.52
CA ILE A 183 -11.00 -8.14 -20.09
C ILE A 183 -9.53 -7.91 -19.77
N VAL A 184 -9.15 -8.10 -18.51
CA VAL A 184 -7.84 -7.75 -17.99
C VAL A 184 -6.77 -8.77 -18.40
N ASP A 185 -7.12 -10.06 -18.46
CA ASP A 185 -6.20 -11.13 -18.90
C ASP A 185 -6.23 -11.34 -20.41
N ALA A 186 -7.00 -10.52 -21.16
CA ALA A 186 -6.98 -10.58 -22.61
C ALA A 186 -5.53 -10.45 -23.11
N LYS A 187 -5.18 -11.15 -24.19
CA LYS A 187 -3.87 -10.93 -24.81
C LYS A 187 -3.86 -9.54 -25.42
N SER A 188 -2.95 -8.67 -24.96
CA SER A 188 -2.71 -7.40 -25.61
C SER A 188 -2.20 -7.65 -27.04
N THR A 189 -2.51 -6.75 -27.96
CA THR A 189 -1.86 -6.75 -29.28
C THR A 189 -0.35 -6.72 -29.07
N TYR A 190 0.38 -7.70 -29.61
CA TYR A 190 1.83 -7.72 -29.54
C TYR A 190 2.36 -6.47 -30.23
N ILE A 191 2.81 -5.50 -29.44
CA ILE A 191 3.64 -4.43 -29.94
C ILE A 191 5.04 -5.05 -30.04
N ASN A 192 5.51 -5.23 -31.28
CA ASN A 192 6.86 -5.74 -31.56
C ASN A 192 7.88 -4.63 -31.26
N TRP A 193 8.00 -4.26 -30.00
CA TRP A 193 9.19 -3.59 -29.51
C TRP A 193 10.23 -4.68 -29.25
N GLY A 194 11.43 -4.51 -29.79
CA GLY A 194 12.57 -5.34 -29.37
C GLY A 194 12.77 -5.12 -27.88
N LYS A 195 12.16 -5.96 -27.04
CA LYS A 195 12.25 -5.84 -25.57
C LYS A 195 13.72 -5.86 -25.12
N GLU A 196 14.57 -6.56 -25.86
CA GLU A 196 16.02 -6.61 -25.66
C GLU A 196 16.72 -5.26 -25.94
N ASP A 197 16.13 -4.39 -26.76
CA ASP A 197 16.67 -3.06 -27.09
C ASP A 197 16.29 -2.00 -26.04
N ILE A 198 15.37 -2.30 -25.12
CA ILE A 198 14.92 -1.37 -24.09
C ILE A 198 15.86 -1.51 -22.89
N PRO A 199 16.56 -0.44 -22.47
CA PRO A 199 17.40 -0.48 -21.28
C PRO A 199 16.60 -0.94 -20.06
N HIS A 200 17.14 -1.87 -19.27
CA HIS A 200 16.45 -2.43 -18.10
C HIS A 200 15.93 -1.37 -17.12
N GLN A 201 16.67 -0.27 -16.97
CA GLN A 201 16.31 0.87 -16.12
C GLN A 201 14.99 1.55 -16.52
N MET A 202 14.53 1.34 -17.76
CA MET A 202 13.28 1.89 -18.29
C MET A 202 12.09 0.91 -18.17
N MET A 203 12.30 -0.28 -17.62
CA MET A 203 11.27 -1.28 -17.41
C MET A 203 10.90 -1.44 -15.93
N PHE A 204 9.61 -1.66 -15.69
CA PHE A 204 9.09 -2.16 -14.42
C PHE A 204 9.02 -3.69 -14.51
N ASP A 205 10.14 -4.35 -14.26
CA ASP A 205 10.23 -5.81 -14.27
C ASP A 205 10.85 -6.28 -12.95
N PHE A 206 10.03 -6.92 -12.12
CA PHE A 206 10.43 -7.33 -10.78
C PHE A 206 11.55 -8.36 -10.80
N ASP A 207 11.55 -9.25 -11.78
CA ASP A 207 12.53 -10.36 -11.88
C ASP A 207 13.92 -9.86 -12.30
N ASN A 208 14.00 -8.65 -12.84
CA ASN A 208 15.21 -8.01 -13.33
C ASN A 208 15.74 -6.90 -12.40
N GLU A 209 15.20 -6.76 -11.19
CA GLU A 209 15.71 -5.81 -10.18
C GLU A 209 17.00 -6.31 -9.50
N ASP A 210 17.82 -5.38 -9.00
CA ASP A 210 19.14 -5.68 -8.42
C ASP A 210 19.06 -6.49 -7.11
N ASP A 211 20.11 -7.26 -6.79
CA ASP A 211 20.20 -8.05 -5.54
C ASP A 211 19.95 -7.23 -4.26
N GLU A 212 20.40 -5.97 -4.23
CA GLU A 212 20.16 -5.07 -3.11
C GLU A 212 18.68 -4.72 -2.97
N PHE A 213 17.99 -4.54 -4.09
CA PHE A 213 16.56 -4.29 -4.10
C PHE A 213 15.81 -5.51 -3.56
N MET A 214 16.13 -6.71 -4.06
CA MET A 214 15.50 -7.97 -3.66
C MET A 214 15.71 -8.28 -2.18
N ARG A 215 16.93 -8.09 -1.65
CA ARG A 215 17.20 -8.23 -0.22
C ARG A 215 16.31 -7.31 0.62
N ASN A 216 16.26 -6.03 0.29
CA ASN A 216 15.44 -5.05 1.02
C ASN A 216 13.93 -5.28 0.84
N PHE A 217 13.52 -5.81 -0.32
CA PHE A 217 12.13 -6.15 -0.58
C PHE A 217 11.66 -7.27 0.34
N GLY A 218 12.48 -8.31 0.50
CA GLY A 218 12.22 -9.50 1.33
C GLY A 218 12.40 -9.31 2.84
N MET A 219 12.98 -8.19 3.30
CA MET A 219 13.03 -7.89 4.73
C MET A 219 11.62 -7.70 5.29
N LEU A 220 11.28 -8.49 6.31
CA LEU A 220 10.06 -8.28 7.08
C LEU A 220 10.18 -6.95 7.83
N ILE A 221 9.11 -6.16 7.80
CA ILE A 221 9.05 -4.84 8.45
C ILE A 221 9.14 -4.97 9.98
N ASN A 222 8.80 -6.14 10.54
CA ASN A 222 9.03 -6.54 11.92
C ASN A 222 9.59 -7.97 11.95
N PRO A 223 10.92 -8.16 12.06
CA PRO A 223 11.45 -9.47 12.36
C PRO A 223 11.14 -9.80 13.83
N GLU A 224 10.63 -11.00 14.12
CA GLU A 224 10.38 -11.49 15.49
C GLU A 224 11.67 -11.56 16.35
N THR A 225 12.84 -11.30 15.75
CA THR A 225 14.16 -11.35 16.38
C THR A 225 14.64 -10.02 16.98
N LEU A 226 13.81 -8.98 17.02
CA LEU A 226 14.09 -7.87 17.93
C LEU A 226 13.82 -8.36 19.36
N GLU A 227 14.89 -8.64 20.11
CA GLU A 227 14.83 -8.85 21.56
C GLU A 227 14.23 -7.58 22.21
N ASP A 228 12.92 -7.61 22.46
CA ASP A 228 12.28 -6.67 23.37
C ASP A 228 12.88 -6.89 24.76
N GLY A 229 13.71 -5.94 25.21
CA GLY A 229 14.53 -6.04 26.43
C GLY A 229 13.86 -6.77 27.59
N ASP A 230 14.55 -7.81 28.06
CA ASP A 230 14.11 -8.80 29.04
C ASP A 230 13.59 -8.20 30.36
N PHE A 231 12.46 -8.73 30.85
CA PHE A 231 12.10 -8.66 32.27
C PHE A 231 12.15 -10.09 32.83
N GLU A 232 13.19 -10.38 33.61
CA GLU A 232 13.45 -11.71 34.18
C GLU A 232 12.35 -12.14 35.18
N GLY A 233 11.85 -13.37 35.00
CA GLY A 233 10.92 -14.01 35.93
C GLY A 233 10.83 -15.53 35.68
N THR A 234 11.51 -16.30 36.53
CA THR A 234 11.70 -17.76 36.54
C THR A 234 10.49 -18.59 36.07
N GLU A 235 10.78 -19.57 35.20
CA GLU A 235 9.87 -20.60 34.70
C GLU A 235 9.83 -21.80 35.67
N GLN A 236 8.64 -22.23 36.07
CA GLN A 236 8.40 -23.60 36.49
C GLN A 236 7.14 -24.07 35.77
N ALA A 237 7.33 -25.06 34.89
CA ALA A 237 6.27 -25.77 34.19
C ALA A 237 5.58 -26.73 35.16
N ALA A 238 4.26 -26.69 35.22
CA ALA A 238 3.46 -27.75 35.79
C ALA A 238 2.74 -28.46 34.63
N ASP A 239 3.13 -29.72 34.41
CA ASP A 239 2.42 -30.69 33.57
C ASP A 239 1.03 -30.94 34.16
N ASP A 240 -0.04 -30.55 33.46
CA ASP A 240 -1.36 -31.13 33.68
C ASP A 240 -2.15 -31.21 32.36
N LEU A 241 -2.64 -32.43 32.10
CA LEU A 241 -2.98 -33.00 30.79
C LEU A 241 -4.35 -32.61 30.20
N ASP A 242 -5.05 -31.60 30.71
CA ASP A 242 -6.39 -31.21 30.20
C ASP A 242 -6.66 -29.68 30.21
N ALA A 243 -5.62 -28.84 30.34
CA ALA A 243 -5.76 -27.39 30.17
C ALA A 243 -5.50 -27.01 28.70
N GLN A 244 -6.55 -26.62 27.96
CA GLN A 244 -6.38 -26.03 26.62
C GLN A 244 -5.50 -24.77 26.75
N ASP A 245 -4.34 -24.84 26.09
CA ASP A 245 -3.19 -23.98 26.34
C ASP A 245 -3.41 -22.58 25.71
N TYR A 246 -4.03 -21.67 26.46
CA TYR A 246 -4.20 -20.26 26.08
C TYR A 246 -2.96 -19.41 26.39
N THR A 247 -1.87 -20.04 26.82
CA THR A 247 -0.57 -19.41 27.00
C THR A 247 -0.09 -18.90 25.64
N ASN A 248 0.20 -17.60 25.52
CA ASN A 248 0.49 -16.84 24.29
C ASN A 248 -0.69 -16.25 23.51
N MET A 249 -1.94 -16.36 23.96
CA MET A 249 -3.06 -15.65 23.31
C MET A 249 -3.04 -14.14 23.59
N GLU A 250 -3.35 -13.33 22.58
CA GLU A 250 -3.47 -11.87 22.69
C GLU A 250 -4.92 -11.44 22.91
N ILE A 251 -5.17 -10.67 23.98
CA ILE A 251 -6.47 -10.15 24.39
C ILE A 251 -6.40 -8.63 24.49
N GLY A 252 -7.38 -7.93 23.95
CA GLY A 252 -7.51 -6.48 24.16
C GLY A 252 -8.19 -6.17 25.50
N LEU A 253 -7.51 -5.49 26.42
CA LEU A 253 -8.03 -5.03 27.70
C LEU A 253 -8.20 -3.51 27.70
N ARG A 254 -9.36 -3.00 28.14
CA ARG A 254 -9.56 -1.55 28.28
C ARG A 254 -8.84 -1.03 29.53
N ARG A 255 -7.93 -0.06 29.40
CA ARG A 255 -7.28 0.62 30.53
C ARG A 255 -7.32 2.15 30.39
N GLY A 256 -7.44 2.85 31.52
CA GLY A 256 -7.48 4.32 31.62
C GLY A 256 -8.89 4.91 31.62
N ALA A 257 -9.04 6.14 32.12
CA ALA A 257 -10.34 6.78 32.41
C ALA A 257 -11.27 6.98 31.20
N GLU A 258 -10.79 6.82 29.97
CA GLU A 258 -11.62 6.82 28.75
C GLU A 258 -11.61 5.48 27.99
N GLY A 259 -11.05 4.41 28.56
CA GLY A 259 -11.31 3.03 28.12
C GLY A 259 -10.61 2.56 26.84
N LYS A 260 -9.38 3.03 26.57
CA LYS A 260 -8.60 2.53 25.41
C LYS A 260 -8.27 1.04 25.57
N LEU A 261 -8.63 0.27 24.55
CA LEU A 261 -8.23 -1.13 24.38
C LEU A 261 -6.71 -1.21 24.15
N GLN A 262 -5.98 -1.79 25.10
CA GLN A 262 -4.59 -2.17 24.98
C GLN A 262 -4.49 -3.68 24.73
N LYS A 263 -3.70 -4.10 23.75
CA LYS A 263 -3.41 -5.52 23.52
C LYS A 263 -2.52 -6.04 24.65
N ALA A 264 -2.88 -7.17 25.22
CA ALA A 264 -2.16 -7.87 26.28
C ALA A 264 -1.99 -9.33 25.87
N LYS A 265 -0.80 -9.88 26.04
CA LYS A 265 -0.53 -11.30 25.78
C LYS A 265 -0.60 -12.08 27.09
N VAL A 266 -1.37 -13.16 27.13
CA VAL A 266 -1.47 -14.03 28.31
C VAL A 266 -0.17 -14.83 28.41
N LYS A 267 0.73 -14.44 29.31
CA LYS A 267 2.04 -15.12 29.49
C LYS A 267 1.97 -16.36 30.36
N ARG A 268 1.11 -16.40 31.40
CA ARG A 268 0.95 -17.52 32.35
C ARG A 268 -0.44 -17.50 32.99
N LEU A 269 -0.91 -18.65 33.47
CA LEU A 269 -2.12 -18.78 34.30
C LEU A 269 -1.77 -18.68 35.79
N ILE A 270 -2.67 -18.12 36.60
CA ILE A 270 -2.52 -18.09 38.06
C ILE A 270 -2.94 -19.46 38.61
N VAL A 271 -2.09 -20.03 39.44
CA VAL A 271 -2.28 -21.30 40.15
C VAL A 271 -2.43 -21.08 41.65
N ASP A 272 -3.24 -21.90 42.31
CA ASP A 272 -3.40 -21.91 43.77
C ASP A 272 -2.19 -22.56 44.48
N GLU A 273 -2.12 -22.53 45.81
CA GLU A 273 -1.03 -23.12 46.61
C GLU A 273 -0.80 -24.63 46.33
N ASN A 274 -1.80 -25.30 45.76
CA ASN A 274 -1.75 -26.72 45.37
C ASN A 274 -1.46 -26.95 43.87
N GLY A 275 -1.03 -25.92 43.13
CA GLY A 275 -0.60 -26.04 41.72
C GLY A 275 -1.73 -26.15 40.69
N ARG A 276 -3.00 -25.99 41.08
CA ARG A 276 -4.15 -26.08 40.16
C ARG A 276 -4.53 -24.69 39.62
N PRO A 277 -4.84 -24.55 38.32
CA PRO A 277 -5.20 -23.27 37.73
C PRO A 277 -6.53 -22.75 38.30
N ILE A 278 -6.58 -21.46 38.60
CA ILE A 278 -7.77 -20.81 39.15
C ILE A 278 -8.65 -20.30 37.99
N GLY A 279 -9.77 -21.00 37.74
CA GLY A 279 -10.80 -20.65 36.74
C GLY A 279 -11.29 -21.87 35.95
N VAL A 280 -12.51 -21.80 35.39
CA VAL A 280 -13.07 -22.83 34.49
C VAL A 280 -13.22 -22.22 33.10
N ALA A 281 -12.61 -22.84 32.09
CA ALA A 281 -12.76 -22.42 30.70
C ALA A 281 -14.20 -22.65 30.22
N ASN A 282 -14.78 -21.66 29.53
CA ASN A 282 -16.08 -21.80 28.88
C ASN A 282 -15.83 -22.10 27.39
N SER A 283 -16.42 -23.17 26.87
CA SER A 283 -16.30 -23.55 25.45
C SER A 283 -17.22 -22.68 24.61
N ASN A 284 -16.65 -21.71 23.89
CA ASN A 284 -17.27 -21.06 22.75
C ASN A 284 -16.60 -21.56 21.46
#